data_AF-A0A354EPF0-F1
#
_entry.id   AF-A0A354EPF0-F1
#
_cell.length_a   1.000
_cell.length_b   1.000
_cell.length_c   1.000
_cell.angle_alpha   90.00
_cell.angle_beta   90.00
_cell.angle_gamma   90.00
#
_symmetry.space_group_name_H-M   'P 1'
#
loop_
_entity.id
_entity.type
_entity.pdbx_description
1 polymer ?
#
loop_
_entity_poly.entity_id
_entity_poly.type
_entity_poly.pdbx_seq_one_letter_code
_entity_poly.pdbx_strand_id
1 'polypeptide(L)'
;DIGGLVKKGGGQLILTGANDYSGPTRVEGGLLTVNGSLLRSSATVGGVGMIGGTGRLLNLTAESGGVVSPGDGVNPFGTLTVAGNLNFKPGSFLWIRSSVNGAAYSRLNVGGTTKIDGGQVILKADNGEWNLRTRMNIINSTGAVTGTFSGAQSDLAFLAPVLTYSTNGVVLTVRRNDVTVASLGLTDNQKSVGGAL
;
A
#
# COMPACT_ATOMS: atom_id res chain seq x y z
N ASP A 1 4.48 16.49 29.94
CA ASP A 1 5.36 16.25 28.78
C ASP A 1 4.65 15.44 27.71
N ILE A 2 4.66 15.95 26.48
CA ILE A 2 4.13 15.27 25.30
C ILE A 2 5.22 14.36 24.71
N GLY A 3 5.36 13.15 25.27
CA GLY A 3 6.27 12.14 24.74
C GLY A 3 5.89 11.76 23.30
N GLY A 4 6.90 11.60 22.44
CA GLY A 4 6.75 11.12 21.07
C GLY A 4 7.57 9.87 20.80
N LEU A 5 7.38 9.25 19.64
CA LEU A 5 8.10 8.05 19.23
C LEU A 5 8.86 8.32 17.93
N VAL A 6 10.14 7.99 17.90
CA VAL A 6 10.92 7.96 16.65
C VAL A 6 11.43 6.56 16.40
N LYS A 7 10.95 5.92 15.32
CA LYS A 7 11.39 4.60 14.89
C LYS A 7 12.55 4.73 13.91
N LYS A 8 13.73 4.28 14.34
CA LYS A 8 14.98 4.21 13.57
C LYS A 8 15.46 2.76 13.40
N GLY A 9 16.53 2.58 12.62
CA GLY A 9 17.18 1.28 12.38
C GLY A 9 16.35 0.34 11.49
N GLY A 10 17.00 -0.68 10.92
CA GLY A 10 16.38 -1.58 9.93
C GLY A 10 15.35 -2.57 10.49
N GLY A 11 15.29 -2.75 11.82
CA GLY A 11 14.39 -3.71 12.45
C GLY A 11 12.92 -3.30 12.44
N GLN A 12 12.07 -4.19 12.97
CA GLN A 12 10.64 -3.96 13.15
C GLN A 12 10.33 -3.55 14.60
N LEU A 13 9.41 -2.60 14.77
CA LEU A 13 8.74 -2.31 16.03
C LEU A 13 7.25 -2.59 15.85
N ILE A 14 6.65 -3.36 16.77
CA ILE A 14 5.22 -3.71 16.73
C ILE A 14 4.52 -3.06 17.93
N LEU A 15 3.48 -2.28 17.65
CA LEU A 15 2.62 -1.66 18.64
C LEU A 15 1.27 -2.38 18.66
N THR A 16 0.99 -3.14 19.73
CA THR A 16 -0.21 -3.97 19.85
C THR A 16 -1.27 -3.41 20.79
N GLY A 17 -0.88 -2.56 21.75
CA GLY A 17 -1.78 -1.94 22.73
C GLY A 17 -2.34 -0.57 22.29
N ALA A 18 -3.02 0.11 23.23
CA ALA A 18 -3.35 1.52 23.10
C ALA A 18 -2.10 2.38 23.40
N ASN A 19 -1.66 3.16 22.41
CA ASN A 19 -0.50 4.04 22.53
C ASN A 19 -0.99 5.47 22.70
N ASP A 20 -1.18 5.90 23.94
CA ASP A 20 -1.87 7.15 24.29
C ASP A 20 -0.97 8.37 24.46
N TYR A 21 0.29 8.27 24.05
CA TYR A 21 1.17 9.43 23.94
C TYR A 21 0.68 10.37 22.82
N SER A 22 0.90 11.66 22.99
CA SER A 22 0.38 12.70 22.08
C SER A 22 1.46 13.47 21.32
N GLY A 23 2.74 13.25 21.63
CA GLY A 23 3.83 13.70 20.76
C GLY A 23 3.86 12.89 19.47
N PRO A 24 4.47 13.42 18.40
CA PRO A 24 4.41 12.81 17.07
C PRO A 24 5.10 11.45 17.01
N THR A 25 4.63 10.61 16.08
CA THR A 25 5.29 9.35 15.71
C THR A 25 5.98 9.50 14.37
N ARG A 26 7.32 9.40 14.36
CA ARG A 26 8.14 9.49 13.14
C ARG A 26 8.75 8.14 12.82
N VAL A 27 8.54 7.64 11.61
CA VAL A 27 9.18 6.42 11.09
C VAL A 27 10.23 6.83 10.08
N GLU A 28 11.48 6.78 10.51
CA GLU A 28 12.65 7.23 9.74
C GLU A 28 13.46 6.06 9.18
N GLY A 29 13.22 4.84 9.67
CA GLY A 29 13.83 3.62 9.15
C GLY A 29 13.19 2.33 9.66
N GLY A 30 13.31 1.27 8.85
CA GLY A 30 12.74 -0.04 9.14
C GLY A 30 11.21 -0.03 9.15
N LEU A 31 10.61 -0.97 9.87
CA LEU A 31 9.16 -1.16 9.90
C LEU A 31 8.55 -0.75 11.25
N LEU A 32 7.53 0.10 11.23
CA LEU A 32 6.59 0.27 12.31
C LEU A 32 5.28 -0.45 11.97
N THR A 33 4.94 -1.50 12.72
CA THR A 33 3.66 -2.20 12.60
C THR A 33 2.72 -1.75 13.70
N VAL A 34 1.58 -1.18 13.34
CA VAL A 34 0.54 -0.76 14.29
C VAL A 34 -0.63 -1.73 14.20
N ASN A 35 -0.76 -2.59 15.20
CA ASN A 35 -1.87 -3.54 15.35
C ASN A 35 -2.82 -3.18 16.50
N GLY A 36 -2.41 -2.23 17.36
CA GLY A 36 -3.26 -1.58 18.34
C GLY A 36 -3.77 -0.22 17.84
N SER A 37 -3.65 0.80 18.67
CA SER A 37 -4.11 2.16 18.34
C SER A 37 -3.05 3.22 18.62
N LEU A 38 -3.05 4.24 17.77
CA LEU A 38 -2.24 5.46 17.88
C LEU A 38 -3.14 6.66 17.55
N LEU A 39 -4.16 6.87 18.40
CA LEU A 39 -5.25 7.82 18.12
C LEU A 39 -5.01 9.23 18.68
N ARG A 40 -3.91 9.44 19.40
CA ARG A 40 -3.54 10.75 19.98
C ARG A 40 -2.25 11.33 19.39
N SER A 41 -1.56 10.55 18.56
CA SER A 41 -0.33 10.94 17.88
C SER A 41 -0.52 10.86 16.38
N SER A 42 -0.09 11.90 15.66
CA SER A 42 -0.03 11.87 14.20
C SER A 42 1.24 11.15 13.74
N ALA A 43 1.08 10.23 12.78
CA ALA A 43 2.18 9.45 12.23
C ALA A 43 2.74 10.08 10.96
N THR A 44 4.06 10.07 10.82
CA THR A 44 4.78 10.41 9.60
C THR A 44 5.76 9.31 9.27
N VAL A 45 5.78 8.86 8.01
CA VAL A 45 6.75 7.90 7.49
C VAL A 45 7.51 8.52 6.33
N GLY A 46 8.84 8.40 6.32
CA GLY A 46 9.69 9.00 5.27
C GLY A 46 11.06 8.34 5.19
N GLY A 47 11.88 8.77 4.24
CA GLY A 47 13.23 8.25 4.06
C GLY A 47 13.21 6.78 3.64
N VAL A 48 13.71 5.89 4.49
CA VAL A 48 13.66 4.43 4.28
C VAL A 48 12.74 3.74 5.29
N GLY A 49 11.79 4.51 5.85
CA GLY A 49 10.79 4.03 6.79
C GLY A 49 9.59 3.40 6.12
N MET A 50 8.99 2.43 6.80
CA MET A 50 7.76 1.76 6.41
C MET A 50 6.80 1.69 7.59
N ILE A 51 5.53 2.00 7.34
CA ILE A 51 4.45 1.83 8.33
C ILE A 51 3.39 0.86 7.79
N GLY A 52 2.94 -0.05 8.64
CA GLY A 52 1.93 -1.05 8.31
C GLY A 52 1.13 -1.50 9.51
N GLY A 53 0.51 -2.67 9.40
CA GLY A 53 -0.34 -3.26 10.42
C GLY A 53 -1.83 -3.21 10.08
N THR A 54 -2.64 -3.63 11.05
CA THR A 54 -4.11 -3.73 10.93
C THR A 54 -4.85 -2.82 11.91
N GLY A 55 -4.12 -1.98 12.63
CA GLY A 55 -4.61 -1.11 13.69
C GLY A 55 -5.18 0.23 13.21
N ARG A 56 -5.21 1.19 14.13
CA ARG A 56 -5.79 2.52 13.92
C ARG A 56 -4.79 3.64 14.18
N LEU A 57 -4.64 4.55 13.24
CA LEU A 57 -3.84 5.77 13.33
C LEU A 57 -4.75 7.00 13.43
N LEU A 58 -4.32 8.07 14.10
CA LEU A 58 -5.04 9.34 14.07
C LEU A 58 -4.96 9.99 12.68
N ASN A 59 -3.75 10.40 12.29
CA ASN A 59 -3.43 10.91 10.96
C ASN A 59 -2.20 10.18 10.44
N LEU A 60 -2.06 10.09 9.12
CA LEU A 60 -0.88 9.52 8.50
C LEU A 60 -0.41 10.39 7.33
N THR A 61 0.87 10.77 7.35
CA THR A 61 1.55 11.37 6.21
C THR A 61 2.70 10.47 5.74
N ALA A 62 2.68 10.13 4.46
CA ALA A 62 3.78 9.47 3.77
C ALA A 62 4.59 10.53 3.03
N GLU A 63 5.78 10.82 3.54
CA GLU A 63 6.78 11.70 2.95
C GLU A 63 7.58 10.96 1.87
N SER A 64 8.44 11.68 1.15
CA SER A 64 9.33 11.09 0.14
C SER A 64 10.12 9.90 0.71
N GLY A 65 10.12 8.79 -0.03
CA GLY A 65 10.73 7.51 0.35
C GLY A 65 9.92 6.69 1.38
N GLY A 66 8.95 7.31 2.05
CA GLY A 66 8.10 6.63 3.03
C GLY A 66 7.16 5.62 2.38
N VAL A 67 7.06 4.44 2.98
CA VAL A 67 6.19 3.35 2.51
C VAL A 67 5.01 3.15 3.48
N VAL A 68 3.79 3.19 2.95
CA VAL A 68 2.58 2.74 3.66
C VAL A 68 2.20 1.36 3.14
N SER A 69 2.09 0.37 4.01
CA SER A 69 1.80 -1.02 3.65
C SER A 69 0.79 -1.61 4.62
N PRO A 70 -0.52 -1.48 4.34
CA PRO A 70 -1.56 -2.09 5.16
C PRO A 70 -1.39 -3.61 5.25
N GLY A 71 -1.77 -4.17 6.40
CA GLY A 71 -1.51 -5.56 6.74
C GLY A 71 -0.17 -5.75 7.46
N ASP A 72 0.06 -6.97 7.95
CA ASP A 72 1.31 -7.37 8.62
C ASP A 72 1.73 -8.78 8.19
N GLY A 73 2.74 -9.35 8.87
CA GLY A 73 3.22 -10.70 8.56
C GLY A 73 2.20 -11.82 8.82
N VAL A 74 1.18 -11.60 9.66
CA VAL A 74 0.16 -12.59 10.02
C VAL A 74 -1.11 -12.40 9.18
N ASN A 75 -1.47 -11.15 8.92
CA ASN A 75 -2.63 -10.68 8.17
C ASN A 75 -2.16 -9.80 7.01
N PRO A 76 -1.49 -10.37 5.99
CA PRO A 76 -0.90 -9.60 4.90
C PRO A 76 -1.95 -8.85 4.07
N PHE A 77 -3.18 -9.34 4.02
CA PHE A 77 -4.32 -8.72 3.33
C PHE A 77 -5.16 -7.84 4.27
N GLY A 78 -4.58 -7.42 5.40
CA GLY A 78 -5.27 -6.66 6.43
C GLY A 78 -5.60 -5.22 6.01
N THR A 79 -6.47 -4.59 6.80
CA THR A 79 -6.85 -3.18 6.62
C THR A 79 -6.17 -2.32 7.67
N LEU A 80 -5.42 -1.30 7.25
CA LEU A 80 -4.93 -0.26 8.15
C LEU A 80 -5.93 0.90 8.15
N THR A 81 -6.34 1.34 9.33
CA THR A 81 -7.33 2.42 9.47
C THR A 81 -6.64 3.73 9.87
N VAL A 82 -6.95 4.81 9.17
CA VAL A 82 -6.58 6.19 9.55
C VAL A 82 -7.87 6.90 9.93
N ALA A 83 -8.06 7.20 11.21
CA ALA A 83 -9.32 7.77 11.73
C ALA A 83 -9.57 9.20 11.22
N GLY A 84 -8.50 9.98 11.05
CA GLY A 84 -8.48 11.31 10.47
C GLY A 84 -7.99 11.29 9.03
N ASN A 85 -7.03 12.16 8.72
CA ASN A 85 -6.60 12.43 7.35
C ASN A 85 -5.38 11.60 6.95
N LEU A 86 -5.35 11.23 5.66
CA LEU A 86 -4.25 10.55 5.01
C LEU A 86 -3.65 11.47 3.92
N ASN A 87 -2.32 11.61 3.92
CA ASN A 87 -1.62 12.38 2.91
C ASN A 87 -0.44 11.60 2.30
N PHE A 88 -0.40 11.48 0.98
CA PHE A 88 0.76 10.99 0.23
C PHE A 88 1.48 12.17 -0.43
N LYS A 89 2.78 12.30 -0.17
CA LYS A 89 3.66 13.29 -0.81
C LYS A 89 4.34 12.72 -2.07
N PRO A 90 4.85 13.57 -2.97
CA PRO A 90 5.68 13.11 -4.08
C PRO A 90 6.83 12.21 -3.59
N GLY A 91 7.11 11.13 -4.32
CA GLY A 91 8.14 10.16 -3.96
C GLY A 91 7.78 9.18 -2.84
N SER A 92 6.56 9.23 -2.28
CA SER A 92 6.06 8.22 -1.33
C SER A 92 5.52 6.98 -2.04
N PHE A 93 5.32 5.89 -1.28
CA PHE A 93 4.83 4.62 -1.81
C PHE A 93 3.65 4.06 -1.00
N LEU A 94 2.70 3.46 -1.71
CA LEU A 94 1.66 2.62 -1.14
C LEU A 94 1.84 1.19 -1.63
N TRP A 95 2.08 0.25 -0.72
CA TRP A 95 2.18 -1.17 -1.03
C TRP A 95 0.85 -1.87 -0.74
N ILE A 96 0.35 -2.59 -1.74
CA ILE A 96 -0.88 -3.37 -1.64
C ILE A 96 -0.53 -4.84 -1.83
N ARG A 97 -0.75 -5.65 -0.80
CA ARG A 97 -0.66 -7.12 -0.91
C ARG A 97 -1.97 -7.64 -1.47
N SER A 98 -1.91 -8.59 -2.39
CA SER A 98 -3.12 -9.22 -2.93
C SER A 98 -2.90 -10.70 -3.17
N SER A 99 -3.87 -11.50 -2.76
CA SER A 99 -4.01 -12.87 -3.23
C SER A 99 -4.27 -12.85 -4.74
N VAL A 100 -4.04 -13.98 -5.39
CA VAL A 100 -4.43 -14.19 -6.79
C VAL A 100 -5.90 -13.81 -6.98
N ASN A 101 -6.18 -13.08 -8.06
CA ASN A 101 -7.51 -12.60 -8.44
C ASN A 101 -8.19 -11.63 -7.47
N GLY A 102 -7.49 -11.14 -6.43
CA GLY A 102 -8.00 -10.12 -5.52
C GLY A 102 -9.14 -10.58 -4.62
N ALA A 103 -9.22 -11.89 -4.33
CA ALA A 103 -10.16 -12.42 -3.35
C ALA A 103 -9.88 -11.88 -1.93
N ALA A 104 -8.60 -11.72 -1.59
CA ALA A 104 -8.15 -11.00 -0.41
C ALA A 104 -7.06 -10.00 -0.81
N TYR A 105 -7.11 -8.79 -0.28
CA TYR A 105 -6.10 -7.77 -0.52
C TYR A 105 -6.05 -6.76 0.63
N SER A 106 -4.87 -6.18 0.84
CA SER A 106 -4.68 -5.13 1.83
C SER A 106 -5.20 -3.79 1.33
N ARG A 107 -5.65 -2.94 2.26
CA ARG A 107 -6.29 -1.66 1.92
C ARG A 107 -6.22 -0.66 3.06
N LEU A 108 -6.45 0.60 2.72
CA LEU A 108 -6.57 1.70 3.66
C LEU A 108 -8.05 2.07 3.84
N ASN A 109 -8.47 2.23 5.08
CA ASN A 109 -9.75 2.84 5.43
C ASN A 109 -9.49 4.18 6.13
N VAL A 110 -10.04 5.26 5.59
CA VAL A 110 -9.74 6.63 6.01
C VAL A 110 -11.02 7.31 6.48
N GLY A 111 -11.08 7.72 7.74
CA GLY A 111 -12.24 8.38 8.32
C GLY A 111 -12.37 9.86 7.92
N GLY A 112 -11.26 10.49 7.51
CA GLY A 112 -11.22 11.86 6.98
C GLY A 112 -11.01 11.89 5.47
N THR A 113 -10.32 12.93 5.00
CA THR A 113 -9.95 13.11 3.58
C THR A 113 -8.66 12.37 3.24
N THR A 114 -8.52 11.97 1.98
CA THR A 114 -7.24 11.50 1.43
C THR A 114 -6.72 12.50 0.41
N LYS A 115 -5.50 13.01 0.64
CA LYS A 115 -4.79 13.90 -0.29
C LYS A 115 -3.60 13.17 -0.90
N ILE A 116 -3.52 13.19 -2.23
CA ILE A 116 -2.48 12.49 -3.00
C ILE A 116 -1.77 13.53 -3.87
N ASP A 117 -0.67 14.07 -3.35
CA ASP A 117 0.18 15.04 -4.05
C ASP A 117 1.12 14.35 -5.07
N GLY A 118 1.20 13.01 -5.05
CA GLY A 118 2.03 12.17 -5.92
C GLY A 118 2.32 10.82 -5.28
N GLY A 119 3.38 10.15 -5.74
CA GLY A 119 3.82 8.86 -5.22
C GLY A 119 3.43 7.68 -6.12
N GLN A 120 3.77 6.46 -5.73
CA GLN A 120 3.54 5.25 -6.52
C GLN A 120 2.77 4.19 -5.74
N VAL A 121 1.84 3.51 -6.40
CA VAL A 121 1.22 2.29 -5.86
C VAL A 121 1.98 1.07 -6.35
N ILE A 122 2.44 0.22 -5.44
CA ILE A 122 3.11 -1.04 -5.77
C ILE A 122 2.20 -2.19 -5.37
N LEU A 123 1.68 -2.90 -6.37
CA LEU A 123 1.02 -4.18 -6.16
C LEU A 123 2.08 -5.23 -5.85
N LYS A 124 1.89 -5.89 -4.71
CA LYS A 124 2.69 -7.02 -4.22
C LYS A 124 1.82 -8.27 -4.34
N ALA A 125 1.76 -8.80 -5.57
CA ALA A 125 0.84 -9.87 -5.95
C ALA A 125 1.40 -11.24 -5.56
N ASP A 126 0.53 -12.12 -5.06
CA ASP A 126 0.90 -13.53 -4.95
C ASP A 126 0.97 -14.17 -6.35
N ASN A 127 1.91 -15.12 -6.50
CA ASN A 127 2.09 -15.88 -7.74
C ASN A 127 0.86 -16.74 -8.04
N GLY A 128 0.43 -16.76 -9.30
CA GLY A 128 -0.63 -17.63 -9.78
C GLY A 128 -1.28 -17.13 -11.07
N GLU A 129 -2.40 -17.75 -11.43
CA GLU A 129 -3.16 -17.38 -12.63
C GLU A 129 -4.12 -16.22 -12.35
N TRP A 130 -3.80 -15.06 -12.95
CA TRP A 130 -4.60 -13.86 -12.82
C TRP A 130 -5.62 -13.72 -13.96
N ASN A 131 -6.84 -13.39 -13.58
CA ASN A 131 -7.94 -13.04 -14.44
C ASN A 131 -7.62 -11.72 -15.17
N LEU A 132 -8.22 -11.54 -16.35
CA LEU A 132 -7.97 -10.39 -17.22
C LEU A 132 -8.39 -9.05 -16.59
N ARG A 133 -9.23 -9.06 -15.54
CA ARG A 133 -9.71 -7.84 -14.88
C ARG A 133 -10.03 -8.07 -13.41
N THR A 134 -9.02 -8.02 -12.57
CA THR A 134 -9.20 -7.97 -11.11
C THR A 134 -9.32 -6.53 -10.64
N ARG A 135 -10.33 -6.21 -9.83
CA ARG A 135 -10.58 -4.86 -9.29
C ARG A 135 -10.55 -4.87 -7.76
N MET A 136 -9.79 -3.96 -7.17
CA MET A 136 -9.60 -3.86 -5.72
C MET A 136 -9.75 -2.41 -5.28
N ASN A 137 -10.58 -2.17 -4.26
CA ASN A 137 -10.72 -0.84 -3.67
C ASN A 137 -9.65 -0.65 -2.59
N ILE A 138 -8.51 -0.06 -2.98
CA ILE A 138 -7.30 -0.04 -2.16
C ILE A 138 -7.28 1.12 -1.15
N ILE A 139 -8.08 2.17 -1.40
CA ILE A 139 -8.32 3.26 -0.46
C ILE A 139 -9.82 3.54 -0.43
N ASN A 140 -10.41 3.48 0.76
CA ASN A 140 -11.78 3.90 1.03
C ASN A 140 -11.75 5.08 2.02
N SER A 141 -12.27 6.25 1.64
CA SER A 141 -12.27 7.47 2.45
C SER A 141 -13.70 7.97 2.70
N THR A 142 -14.04 8.31 3.93
CA THR A 142 -15.31 8.99 4.23
C THR A 142 -15.33 10.40 3.62
N GLY A 143 -14.19 11.10 3.67
CA GLY A 143 -13.99 12.39 3.02
C GLY A 143 -13.49 12.26 1.59
N ALA A 144 -13.35 13.42 0.92
CA ALA A 144 -12.91 13.47 -0.46
C ALA A 144 -11.49 12.90 -0.66
N VAL A 145 -11.29 12.21 -1.78
CA VAL A 145 -9.98 11.92 -2.37
C VAL A 145 -9.63 13.04 -3.33
N THR A 146 -8.46 13.65 -3.14
CA THR A 146 -7.96 14.74 -4.00
C THR A 146 -6.58 14.42 -4.54
N GLY A 147 -6.32 14.80 -5.80
CA GLY A 147 -5.08 14.48 -6.50
C GLY A 147 -4.98 13.02 -6.94
N THR A 148 -3.81 12.61 -7.41
CA THR A 148 -3.57 11.27 -7.99
C THR A 148 -2.15 10.79 -7.70
N PHE A 149 -1.97 9.48 -7.65
CA PHE A 149 -0.63 8.89 -7.64
C PHE A 149 0.00 9.11 -9.03
N SER A 150 1.32 9.20 -9.05
CA SER A 150 2.09 9.35 -10.29
C SER A 150 2.09 8.08 -11.14
N GLY A 151 1.69 6.94 -10.58
CA GLY A 151 1.57 5.68 -11.30
C GLY A 151 1.27 4.49 -10.39
N ALA A 152 1.17 3.32 -11.02
CA ALA A 152 1.12 2.04 -10.34
C ALA A 152 1.99 1.01 -11.05
N GLN A 153 2.58 0.10 -10.28
CA GLN A 153 3.42 -0.98 -10.77
C GLN A 153 3.10 -2.28 -10.03
N SER A 154 3.47 -3.41 -10.63
CA SER A 154 3.39 -4.73 -10.00
C SER A 154 4.79 -5.33 -9.88
N ASP A 155 5.00 -6.20 -8.90
CA ASP A 155 6.19 -7.05 -8.82
C ASP A 155 6.17 -8.21 -9.83
N LEU A 156 5.04 -8.47 -10.48
CA LEU A 156 4.90 -9.43 -11.57
C LEU A 156 4.93 -8.73 -12.94
N ALA A 157 5.88 -9.11 -13.80
CA ALA A 157 6.15 -8.46 -15.10
C ALA A 157 4.96 -8.45 -16.07
N PHE A 158 4.05 -9.41 -15.92
CA PHE A 158 2.87 -9.56 -16.78
C PHE A 158 1.63 -8.83 -16.23
N LEU A 159 1.72 -8.14 -15.08
CA LEU A 159 0.59 -7.40 -14.52
C LEU A 159 0.83 -5.89 -14.65
N ALA A 160 -0.05 -5.20 -15.37
CA ALA A 160 -0.13 -3.74 -15.35
C ALA A 160 -1.32 -3.30 -14.49
N PRO A 161 -1.07 -2.79 -13.27
CA PRO A 161 -2.11 -2.14 -12.51
C PRO A 161 -2.42 -0.76 -13.08
N VAL A 162 -3.72 -0.44 -13.14
CA VAL A 162 -4.25 0.87 -13.51
C VAL A 162 -5.08 1.40 -12.36
N LEU A 163 -4.88 2.67 -12.01
CA LEU A 163 -5.63 3.34 -10.95
C LEU A 163 -6.81 4.11 -11.52
N THR A 164 -7.94 4.02 -10.84
CA THR A 164 -9.12 4.84 -11.10
C THR A 164 -9.57 5.51 -9.81
N TYR A 165 -10.04 6.74 -9.92
CA TYR A 165 -10.36 7.59 -8.79
C TYR A 165 -11.85 7.92 -8.80
N SER A 166 -12.41 7.99 -7.61
CA SER A 166 -13.76 8.48 -7.33
C SER A 166 -13.70 9.52 -6.23
N THR A 167 -14.83 10.14 -5.90
CA THR A 167 -14.92 11.11 -4.80
C THR A 167 -14.34 10.57 -3.49
N ASN A 168 -14.50 9.27 -3.22
CA ASN A 168 -14.23 8.67 -1.91
C ASN A 168 -13.27 7.47 -1.96
N GLY A 169 -12.66 7.18 -3.10
CA GLY A 169 -11.82 6.01 -3.18
C GLY A 169 -10.89 5.92 -4.38
N VAL A 170 -9.92 5.01 -4.23
CA VAL A 170 -8.95 4.65 -5.26
C VAL A 170 -9.09 3.17 -5.53
N VAL A 171 -9.41 2.83 -6.77
CA VAL A 171 -9.55 1.44 -7.23
C VAL A 171 -8.37 1.08 -8.11
N LEU A 172 -7.66 0.03 -7.73
CA LEU A 172 -6.63 -0.61 -8.54
C LEU A 172 -7.28 -1.70 -9.39
N THR A 173 -7.10 -1.61 -10.71
CA THR A 173 -7.51 -2.66 -11.65
C THR A 173 -6.27 -3.30 -12.24
N VAL A 174 -6.11 -4.60 -12.03
CA VAL A 174 -5.05 -5.39 -12.64
C VAL A 174 -5.49 -5.82 -14.03
N ARG A 175 -4.65 -5.57 -15.02
CA ARG A 175 -4.75 -6.14 -16.36
C ARG A 175 -3.55 -7.04 -16.59
N ARG A 176 -3.72 -8.14 -17.33
CA ARG A 176 -2.56 -8.79 -17.94
C ARG A 176 -2.00 -7.85 -18.99
N ASN A 177 -0.68 -7.65 -18.97
CA ASN A 177 0.03 -7.10 -20.12
C ASN A 177 -0.10 -8.10 -21.27
N ASP A 178 -0.22 -7.62 -22.51
CA ASP A 178 -0.21 -8.44 -23.74
C ASP A 178 1.17 -9.11 -24.01
N VAL A 179 1.97 -9.30 -22.96
CA VAL A 179 3.21 -10.07 -22.97
C VAL A 179 2.81 -11.55 -23.01
N THR A 180 2.66 -12.07 -24.23
CA THR A 180 2.45 -13.51 -24.44
C THR A 180 3.66 -14.29 -23.93
N VAL A 181 3.44 -15.52 -23.45
CA VAL A 181 4.51 -16.43 -23.01
C VAL A 181 5.57 -16.60 -24.12
N ALA A 182 5.15 -16.47 -25.39
CA ALA A 182 6.03 -16.46 -26.54
C ALA A 182 7.09 -15.34 -26.53
N SER A 183 6.82 -14.19 -25.93
CA SER A 183 7.77 -13.08 -25.85
C SER A 183 8.88 -13.27 -24.79
N LEU A 184 8.71 -14.26 -23.90
CA LEU A 184 9.69 -14.66 -22.88
C LEU A 184 10.50 -15.90 -23.27
N GLY A 185 10.15 -16.56 -24.39
CA GLY A 185 10.89 -17.70 -24.92
C GLY A 185 12.25 -17.27 -25.46
N LEU A 186 13.33 -17.86 -24.94
CA LEU A 186 14.70 -17.61 -25.42
C LEU A 186 15.02 -18.43 -26.66
N THR A 187 14.32 -19.54 -26.88
CA THR A 187 14.47 -20.42 -28.05
C THR A 187 13.18 -20.51 -28.86
N ASP A 188 13.29 -20.81 -30.15
CA ASP A 188 12.13 -20.87 -31.06
C ASP A 188 11.08 -21.90 -30.62
N ASN A 189 11.51 -23.00 -29.99
CA ASN A 189 10.59 -23.99 -29.41
C ASN A 189 9.80 -23.42 -28.21
N GLN A 190 10.43 -22.60 -27.36
CA GLN A 190 9.74 -21.94 -26.24
C GLN A 190 8.75 -20.89 -26.73
N LYS A 191 9.09 -20.16 -27.81
CA LYS A 191 8.17 -19.21 -28.44
C LYS A 191 6.99 -19.92 -29.11
N SER A 192 7.23 -21.04 -29.78
CA SER A 192 6.22 -21.83 -30.47
C SER A 192 5.19 -22.46 -29.52
N VAL A 193 5.62 -22.92 -28.34
CA VAL A 193 4.69 -23.44 -27.31
C VAL A 193 3.91 -22.30 -26.66
N GLY A 194 4.57 -21.15 -26.43
CA GLY A 194 3.93 -19.97 -25.84
C GLY A 194 2.95 -19.22 -26.76
N GLY A 195 2.94 -19.50 -28.06
CA GLY A 195 1.99 -18.96 -29.04
C GLY A 195 0.77 -19.86 -29.30
N ALA A 196 0.78 -21.08 -28.75
CA ALA A 196 -0.30 -22.07 -28.87
C ALA A 196 -1.20 -22.15 -27.62
N LEU A 197 -0.98 -21.28 -26.63
CA LEU A 197 -1.68 -21.17 -25.35
C LEU A 197 -2.43 -19.84 -25.23
#